data_AF-A0A9E3M7J8-F1
#
_entry.id   AF-A0A9E3M7J8-F1
#
_cell.length_a   1.000
_cell.length_b   1.000
_cell.length_c   1.000
_cell.angle_alpha   90.00
_cell.angle_beta   90.00
_cell.angle_gamma   90.00
#
_symmetry.space_group_name_H-M   'P 1'
#
loop_
_entity.id
_entity.type
_entity.pdbx_description
1 polymer ?
#
loop_
_entity_poly.entity_id
_entity_poly.type
_entity_poly.pdbx_seq_one_letter_code
_entity_poly.pdbx_strand_id
1 'polypeptide(L)'
;MKTKKYWPLVLGIILCFVLLSLGVPAGVDSFQEQEYNHEIYTLEGLKGVNVRVEHLLLSAFEMDTLRRNPLIVDDLQVQAKHALRRARIRVVESPSQNPEIAELVITVNTWERTLISEVIVQVKTELYQLAELVRSNRLRIMVPTWPVDMRIREVEMTEVIDVHKMRSIVETEVERQIKLFSKDYLRANPKLMHMMAGTIRYLDFEGGFFGIVSDCGEHYNPVNLSAEYAKDGLRVRFQVKEIAQTARHRVAIARWGKIVEIVKIEKL
;
A
#
# COMPACT_ATOMS: atom_id res chain seq x y z
N MET A 1 -54.59 -28.47 -19.95
CA MET A 1 -53.20 -28.10 -19.56
C MET A 1 -53.15 -26.66 -19.06
N LYS A 2 -52.74 -26.43 -17.81
CA LYS A 2 -52.73 -25.10 -17.15
C LYS A 2 -51.43 -24.35 -17.46
N THR A 3 -51.27 -23.82 -18.66
CA THR A 3 -50.07 -23.06 -19.07
C THR A 3 -50.10 -21.59 -18.66
N LYS A 4 -51.25 -21.06 -18.23
CA LYS A 4 -51.39 -19.65 -17.80
C LYS A 4 -50.71 -19.32 -16.46
N LYS A 5 -50.28 -20.31 -15.67
CA LYS A 5 -49.70 -20.08 -14.33
C LYS A 5 -48.24 -19.62 -14.33
N TYR A 6 -47.49 -19.88 -15.41
CA TYR A 6 -46.04 -19.61 -15.47
C TYR A 6 -45.68 -18.38 -16.29
N TRP A 7 -46.66 -17.75 -16.96
CA TRP A 7 -46.48 -16.53 -17.72
C TRP A 7 -45.83 -15.37 -16.94
N PRO A 8 -46.23 -15.07 -15.69
CA PRO A 8 -45.56 -14.00 -14.92
C PRO A 8 -44.10 -14.34 -14.55
N LEU A 9 -43.77 -15.63 -14.45
CA LEU A 9 -42.42 -16.10 -14.12
C LEU A 9 -41.48 -15.97 -15.34
N VAL A 10 -41.99 -16.34 -16.53
CA VAL A 10 -41.28 -16.16 -17.80
C VAL A 10 -41.09 -14.67 -18.12
N LEU A 11 -42.11 -13.84 -17.89
CA LEU A 11 -42.00 -12.38 -18.02
C LEU A 11 -40.98 -11.80 -17.04
N GLY A 12 -40.91 -12.29 -15.81
CA GLY A 12 -39.92 -11.86 -14.82
C GLY A 12 -38.48 -12.19 -15.24
N ILE A 13 -38.25 -13.39 -15.81
CA ILE A 13 -36.93 -13.82 -16.29
C ILE A 13 -36.52 -13.00 -17.53
N ILE A 14 -37.44 -12.78 -18.47
CA ILE A 14 -37.19 -11.95 -19.66
C ILE A 14 -36.90 -10.50 -19.24
N LEU A 15 -37.65 -9.96 -18.28
CA LEU A 15 -37.41 -8.60 -17.76
C LEU A 15 -36.04 -8.49 -17.07
N CYS A 16 -35.63 -9.51 -16.31
CA CYS A 16 -34.27 -9.55 -15.73
C CYS A 16 -33.19 -9.62 -16.81
N PHE A 17 -33.38 -10.42 -17.87
CA PHE A 17 -32.44 -10.48 -18.99
C PHE A 17 -32.36 -9.16 -19.75
N VAL A 18 -33.50 -8.50 -19.98
CA VAL A 18 -33.58 -7.20 -20.65
C VAL A 18 -32.91 -6.12 -19.80
N LEU A 19 -33.14 -6.10 -18.48
CA LEU A 19 -32.47 -5.18 -17.55
C LEU A 19 -30.95 -5.42 -17.47
N LEU A 20 -30.50 -6.67 -17.54
CA LEU A 20 -29.07 -7.02 -17.61
C LEU A 20 -28.44 -6.66 -18.96
N SER A 21 -29.19 -6.79 -20.07
CA SER A 21 -28.68 -6.51 -21.43
C SER A 21 -28.71 -5.03 -21.82
N LEU A 22 -29.63 -4.24 -21.24
CA LEU A 22 -29.78 -2.82 -21.56
C LEU A 22 -28.74 -1.94 -20.87
N GLY A 23 -27.83 -2.53 -20.09
CA GLY A 23 -26.78 -1.77 -19.40
C GLY A 23 -27.37 -0.59 -18.64
N VAL A 24 -28.59 -0.71 -18.10
CA VAL A 24 -29.16 0.29 -17.21
C VAL A 24 -28.17 0.32 -16.05
N PRO A 25 -27.42 1.42 -15.85
CA PRO A 25 -26.71 1.56 -14.61
C PRO A 25 -27.83 1.73 -13.58
N ALA A 26 -28.26 0.62 -12.97
CA ALA A 26 -28.58 0.70 -11.55
C ALA A 26 -27.44 1.53 -10.98
N GLY A 27 -27.76 2.64 -10.30
CA GLY A 27 -26.79 3.51 -9.65
C GLY A 27 -25.97 2.71 -8.65
N VAL A 28 -25.06 1.90 -9.18
CA VAL A 28 -23.82 1.51 -8.61
C VAL A 28 -23.06 2.78 -8.81
N ASP A 29 -23.22 3.71 -7.85
CA ASP A 29 -22.11 4.53 -7.37
C ASP A 29 -20.86 3.73 -7.71
N SER A 30 -20.00 4.30 -8.56
CA SER A 30 -18.82 3.58 -9.04
C SER A 30 -18.18 2.82 -7.87
N PHE A 31 -17.60 1.64 -8.08
CA PHE A 31 -17.02 0.87 -6.96
C PHE A 31 -16.12 1.77 -6.06
N GLN A 32 -15.48 2.77 -6.68
CA GLN A 32 -14.81 3.92 -6.04
C GLN A 32 -15.69 4.83 -5.17
N GLU A 33 -16.89 5.23 -5.59
CA GLU A 33 -17.87 5.98 -4.77
C GLU A 33 -18.46 5.12 -3.64
N GLN A 34 -18.71 3.82 -3.84
CA GLN A 34 -19.15 2.95 -2.74
C GLN A 34 -18.05 2.79 -1.69
N GLU A 35 -16.80 2.60 -2.12
CA GLU A 35 -15.64 2.54 -1.23
C GLU A 35 -15.38 3.87 -0.50
N TYR A 36 -15.58 5.02 -1.16
CA TYR A 36 -15.45 6.36 -0.55
C TYR A 36 -16.59 6.68 0.42
N ASN A 37 -17.83 6.26 0.12
CA ASN A 37 -19.01 6.53 0.95
C ASN A 37 -19.19 5.55 2.13
N HIS A 38 -18.53 4.38 2.11
CA HIS A 38 -18.70 3.34 3.15
C HIS A 38 -17.44 3.09 4.02
N GLU A 39 -16.42 3.96 3.95
CA GLU A 39 -15.22 3.87 4.81
C GLU A 39 -14.52 2.49 4.79
N ILE A 40 -14.57 1.75 3.67
CA ILE A 40 -13.94 0.40 3.57
C ILE A 40 -12.40 0.50 3.50
N TYR A 41 -11.85 1.72 3.53
CA TYR A 41 -10.41 1.95 3.61
C TYR A 41 -9.97 2.20 5.03
N THR A 42 -9.68 1.13 5.77
CA THR A 42 -8.90 1.30 6.98
C THR A 42 -7.75 0.31 6.96
N LEU A 43 -6.61 0.79 6.42
CA LEU A 43 -5.32 0.32 6.92
C LEU A 43 -5.29 0.43 8.45
N GLU A 44 -6.02 1.40 9.01
CA GLU A 44 -6.32 1.55 10.43
C GLU A 44 -6.98 0.31 11.05
N GLY A 45 -6.52 -0.10 12.23
CA GLY A 45 -7.12 -1.23 12.96
C GLY A 45 -6.58 -2.61 12.57
N LEU A 46 -5.81 -2.71 11.49
CA LEU A 46 -5.10 -3.93 11.13
C LEU A 46 -4.10 -4.33 12.22
N LYS A 47 -4.23 -5.55 12.73
CA LYS A 47 -3.32 -6.10 13.74
C LYS A 47 -2.14 -6.85 13.13
N GLY A 48 -2.15 -7.10 11.84
CA GLY A 48 -1.04 -7.70 11.12
C GLY A 48 -1.31 -7.89 9.63
N VAL A 49 -0.26 -8.29 8.92
CA VAL A 49 -0.24 -8.49 7.47
C VAL A 49 0.36 -9.86 7.17
N ASN A 50 -0.31 -10.67 6.38
CA ASN A 50 0.27 -11.83 5.72
C ASN A 50 0.83 -11.37 4.37
N VAL A 51 2.07 -11.74 4.04
CA VAL A 51 2.66 -11.40 2.74
C VAL A 51 2.71 -12.63 1.87
N ARG A 52 2.22 -12.49 0.65
CA ARG A 52 2.31 -13.50 -0.41
C ARG A 52 2.96 -12.88 -1.63
N VAL A 53 3.92 -13.58 -2.21
CA VAL A 53 4.49 -13.21 -3.50
C VAL A 53 4.05 -14.23 -4.54
N GLU A 54 3.59 -13.77 -5.68
CA GLU A 54 3.14 -14.59 -6.79
C GLU A 54 3.89 -14.18 -8.06
N HIS A 55 4.30 -15.14 -8.88
CA HIS A 55 4.90 -14.89 -10.18
C HIS A 55 4.00 -15.50 -11.26
N LEU A 56 3.49 -14.64 -12.15
CA LEU A 56 2.64 -15.03 -13.26
C LEU A 56 3.39 -14.83 -14.59
N LEU A 57 3.57 -15.94 -15.30
CA LEU A 57 4.15 -15.95 -16.64
C LEU A 57 3.02 -15.94 -17.67
N LEU A 58 2.86 -14.83 -18.41
CA LEU A 58 1.72 -14.60 -19.30
C LEU A 58 1.99 -14.92 -20.78
N SER A 59 3.11 -15.58 -21.13
CA SER A 59 3.38 -16.04 -22.50
C SER A 59 3.61 -17.56 -22.60
N ALA A 60 3.07 -18.15 -23.66
CA ALA A 60 3.14 -19.60 -23.93
C ALA A 60 4.38 -20.03 -24.75
N PHE A 61 5.16 -19.08 -25.26
CA PHE A 61 6.31 -19.35 -26.13
C PHE A 61 7.64 -19.18 -25.39
N GLU A 62 8.49 -20.20 -25.51
CA GLU A 62 9.93 -20.27 -25.21
C GLU A 62 10.51 -19.41 -24.06
N MET A 63 9.93 -19.52 -22.86
CA MET A 63 10.59 -19.05 -21.64
C MET A 63 11.43 -20.15 -20.98
N ASP A 64 12.21 -20.90 -21.76
CA ASP A 64 12.99 -22.02 -21.23
C ASP A 64 14.09 -21.55 -20.26
N THR A 65 14.61 -20.33 -20.45
CA THR A 65 15.54 -19.64 -19.55
C THR A 65 14.90 -19.21 -18.24
N LEU A 66 13.70 -18.63 -18.26
CA LEU A 66 12.97 -18.23 -17.04
C LEU A 66 12.34 -19.43 -16.31
N ARG A 67 12.00 -20.51 -17.03
CA ARG A 67 11.63 -21.80 -16.42
C ARG A 67 12.80 -22.44 -15.67
N ARG A 68 14.03 -22.29 -16.18
CA ARG A 68 15.25 -22.83 -15.55
C ARG A 68 15.76 -21.98 -14.38
N ASN A 69 15.46 -20.68 -14.37
CA ASN A 69 15.84 -19.77 -13.30
C ASN A 69 14.65 -18.86 -12.97
N PRO A 70 13.61 -19.40 -12.30
CA PRO A 70 12.48 -18.59 -11.88
C PRO A 70 13.01 -17.46 -10.98
N LEU A 71 12.42 -16.27 -11.10
CA LEU A 71 12.52 -15.29 -10.03
C LEU A 71 12.18 -16.03 -8.74
N ILE A 72 13.12 -16.09 -7.79
CA ILE A 72 12.95 -16.94 -6.61
C ILE A 72 11.90 -16.24 -5.74
N VAL A 73 10.65 -16.65 -5.95
CA VAL A 73 9.47 -16.11 -5.26
C VAL A 73 9.67 -16.17 -3.75
N ASP A 74 10.32 -17.24 -3.27
CA ASP A 74 10.66 -17.41 -1.86
C ASP A 74 11.64 -16.35 -1.36
N ASP A 75 12.67 -15.99 -2.14
CA ASP A 75 13.63 -14.94 -1.78
C ASP A 75 12.91 -13.59 -1.67
N LEU A 76 12.09 -13.25 -2.65
CA LEU A 76 11.30 -12.01 -2.66
C LEU A 76 10.30 -11.97 -1.49
N GLN A 77 9.68 -13.10 -1.17
CA GLN A 77 8.76 -13.21 -0.04
C GLN A 77 9.50 -13.03 1.29
N VAL A 78 10.67 -13.65 1.45
CA VAL A 78 11.53 -13.47 2.63
C VAL A 78 11.97 -12.02 2.76
N GLN A 79 12.42 -11.39 1.67
CA GLN A 79 12.82 -9.98 1.64
C GLN A 79 11.67 -9.05 2.04
N ALA A 80 10.48 -9.25 1.48
CA ALA A 80 9.29 -8.47 1.79
C ALA A 80 8.89 -8.62 3.28
N LYS A 81 8.88 -9.85 3.81
CA LYS A 81 8.62 -10.11 5.24
C LYS A 81 9.65 -9.41 6.13
N HIS A 82 10.94 -9.47 5.78
CA HIS A 82 11.99 -8.76 6.53
C HIS A 82 11.82 -7.24 6.49
N ALA A 83 11.46 -6.67 5.34
CA ALA A 83 11.23 -5.23 5.21
C ALA A 83 10.04 -4.76 6.06
N LEU A 84 8.93 -5.50 6.09
CA LEU A 84 7.79 -5.18 6.97
C LEU A 84 8.16 -5.30 8.46
N ARG A 85 8.90 -6.35 8.84
CA ARG A 85 9.38 -6.52 10.23
C ARG A 85 10.31 -5.38 10.64
N ARG A 86 11.19 -4.91 9.74
CA ARG A 86 12.04 -3.72 9.97
C ARG A 86 11.20 -2.46 10.18
N ALA A 87 10.09 -2.32 9.44
CA ALA A 87 9.10 -1.27 9.65
C ALA A 87 8.22 -1.49 10.90
N ARG A 88 8.47 -2.56 11.68
CA ARG A 88 7.73 -2.97 12.88
C ARG A 88 6.26 -3.28 12.63
N ILE A 89 5.93 -3.65 11.39
CA ILE A 89 4.61 -4.15 11.02
C ILE A 89 4.56 -5.64 11.36
N ARG A 90 3.49 -6.06 12.06
CA ARG A 90 3.35 -7.46 12.47
C ARG A 90 3.09 -8.34 11.25
N VAL A 91 4.06 -9.19 10.92
CA VAL A 91 3.92 -10.20 9.85
C VAL A 91 3.32 -11.48 10.42
N VAL A 92 2.27 -12.00 9.79
CA VAL A 92 1.60 -13.26 10.15
C VAL A 92 1.90 -14.31 9.09
N GLU A 93 2.20 -15.55 9.49
CA GLU A 93 2.65 -16.60 8.56
C GLU A 93 1.51 -17.31 7.81
N SER A 94 0.27 -17.22 8.27
CA SER A 94 -0.87 -17.90 7.62
C SER A 94 -2.05 -16.95 7.38
N PRO A 95 -2.74 -17.09 6.24
CA PRO A 95 -3.98 -16.37 5.99
C PRO A 95 -4.97 -16.75 7.09
N SER A 96 -5.39 -15.75 7.83
CA SER A 96 -6.28 -15.93 8.97
C SER A 96 -7.71 -15.70 8.52
N GLN A 97 -8.66 -16.45 9.07
CA GLN A 97 -10.08 -16.06 9.00
C GLN A 97 -10.39 -14.81 9.84
N ASN A 98 -9.36 -14.16 10.42
CA ASN A 98 -9.48 -12.93 11.18
C ASN A 98 -9.49 -11.72 10.23
N PRO A 99 -10.57 -10.92 10.24
CA PRO A 99 -10.65 -9.69 9.43
C PRO A 99 -9.61 -8.62 9.81
N GLU A 100 -8.99 -8.73 11.00
CA GLU A 100 -7.92 -7.82 11.44
C GLU A 100 -6.54 -8.18 10.84
N ILE A 101 -6.45 -9.25 10.06
CA ILE A 101 -5.25 -9.65 9.33
C ILE A 101 -5.53 -9.48 7.84
N ALA A 102 -4.77 -8.59 7.21
CA ALA A 102 -4.84 -8.37 5.77
C ALA A 102 -3.81 -9.22 5.03
N GLU A 103 -4.10 -9.52 3.76
CA GLU A 103 -3.21 -10.24 2.86
C GLU A 103 -2.59 -9.28 1.85
N LEU A 104 -1.29 -9.01 1.99
CA LEU A 104 -0.52 -8.20 1.05
C LEU A 104 0.06 -9.12 -0.02
N VAL A 105 -0.54 -9.07 -1.21
CA VAL A 105 -0.15 -9.86 -2.37
C VAL A 105 0.73 -9.02 -3.28
N ILE A 106 1.93 -9.52 -3.58
CA ILE A 106 2.85 -8.93 -4.54
C ILE A 106 2.86 -9.84 -5.77
N THR A 107 2.28 -9.37 -6.86
CA THR A 107 2.24 -10.11 -8.12
C THR A 107 3.31 -9.58 -9.05
N VAL A 108 4.24 -10.44 -9.45
CA VAL A 108 5.19 -10.16 -10.53
C VAL A 108 4.62 -10.79 -11.79
N ASN A 109 4.22 -9.97 -12.74
CA ASN A 109 3.80 -10.40 -14.07
C ASN A 109 4.96 -10.25 -15.03
N THR A 110 5.24 -11.29 -15.80
CA THR A 110 6.27 -11.25 -16.84
C THR A 110 5.67 -11.72 -18.16
N TRP A 111 5.81 -10.91 -19.21
CA TRP A 111 5.41 -11.29 -20.56
C TRP A 111 6.39 -10.74 -21.60
N GLU A 112 6.38 -11.37 -22.77
CA GLU A 112 7.20 -10.97 -23.90
C GLU A 112 6.38 -10.20 -24.94
N ARG A 113 6.95 -9.12 -25.48
CA ARG A 113 6.39 -8.35 -26.58
C ARG A 113 7.06 -8.81 -27.88
N THR A 114 6.40 -9.75 -28.56
CA THR A 114 6.88 -10.50 -29.73
C THR A 114 7.39 -9.65 -30.89
N LEU A 115 6.88 -8.43 -31.07
CA LEU A 115 7.29 -7.57 -32.17
C LEU A 115 8.71 -7.04 -32.04
N ILE A 116 9.26 -7.01 -30.81
CA ILE A 116 10.50 -6.30 -30.49
C ILE A 116 11.43 -7.10 -29.56
N SER A 117 11.10 -8.35 -29.26
CA SER A 117 11.89 -9.22 -28.34
C SER A 117 12.13 -8.58 -26.97
N GLU A 118 11.18 -7.77 -26.52
CA GLU A 118 11.24 -7.11 -25.22
C GLU A 118 10.53 -7.96 -24.17
N VAL A 119 11.09 -8.04 -22.97
CA VAL A 119 10.37 -8.61 -21.82
C VAL A 119 9.92 -7.49 -20.93
N ILE A 120 8.63 -7.50 -20.66
CA ILE A 120 7.98 -6.55 -19.78
C ILE A 120 7.78 -7.24 -18.44
N VAL A 121 8.23 -6.56 -17.40
CA VAL A 121 8.03 -6.98 -16.02
C VAL A 121 7.15 -5.95 -15.34
N GLN A 122 6.05 -6.41 -14.79
CA GLN A 122 5.12 -5.58 -14.04
C GLN A 122 5.05 -6.11 -12.62
N VAL A 123 5.34 -5.26 -11.65
CA VAL A 123 5.20 -5.59 -10.23
C VAL A 123 3.97 -4.87 -9.72
N LYS A 124 2.98 -5.64 -9.28
CA LYS A 124 1.75 -5.16 -8.66
C LYS A 124 1.77 -5.52 -7.19
N THR A 125 1.24 -4.65 -6.34
CA THR A 125 1.09 -4.93 -4.91
C THR A 125 -0.30 -4.52 -4.48
N GLU A 126 -1.04 -5.46 -3.89
CA GLU A 126 -2.43 -5.26 -3.48
C GLU A 126 -2.62 -5.79 -2.06
N LEU A 127 -3.35 -5.04 -1.24
CA LEU A 127 -3.78 -5.49 0.07
C LEU A 127 -5.21 -5.98 -0.01
N TYR A 128 -5.48 -7.23 0.37
CA TYR A 128 -6.81 -7.80 0.46
C TYR A 128 -7.24 -7.94 1.93
N GLN A 129 -8.46 -7.51 2.24
CA GLN A 129 -9.06 -7.67 3.56
C GLN A 129 -10.35 -8.49 3.50
N LEU A 130 -10.61 -9.25 4.56
CA LEU A 130 -11.79 -10.09 4.66
C LEU A 130 -12.97 -9.23 5.09
N ALA A 131 -13.88 -8.95 4.15
CA ALA A 131 -15.10 -8.20 4.41
C ALA A 131 -16.28 -9.16 4.63
N GLU A 132 -17.08 -8.89 5.67
CA GLU A 132 -18.36 -9.56 5.86
C GLU A 132 -19.47 -8.75 5.17
N LEU A 133 -20.34 -9.43 4.41
CA LEU A 133 -21.47 -8.78 3.78
C LEU A 133 -22.51 -8.40 4.85
N VAL A 134 -22.91 -7.12 4.88
CA VAL A 134 -23.86 -6.54 5.85
C VAL A 134 -25.17 -7.36 5.99
N ARG A 135 -25.59 -8.05 4.93
CA ARG A 135 -26.82 -8.85 4.90
C ARG A 135 -26.62 -10.36 5.13
N SER A 136 -25.39 -10.85 5.22
CA SER A 136 -25.07 -12.26 5.46
C SER A 136 -23.69 -12.42 6.08
N ASN A 137 -23.66 -12.69 7.38
CA ASN A 137 -22.42 -12.99 8.14
C ASN A 137 -21.78 -14.34 7.74
N ARG A 138 -22.42 -15.13 6.87
CA ARG A 138 -21.86 -16.39 6.34
C ARG A 138 -21.05 -16.18 5.07
N LEU A 139 -21.21 -15.05 4.39
CA LEU A 139 -20.49 -14.76 3.15
C LEU A 139 -19.37 -13.76 3.47
N ARG A 140 -18.14 -14.24 3.34
CA ARG A 140 -16.93 -13.44 3.49
C ARG A 140 -16.23 -13.36 2.14
N ILE A 141 -15.84 -12.15 1.75
CA ILE A 141 -15.16 -11.90 0.49
C ILE A 141 -13.83 -11.18 0.74
N MET A 142 -12.84 -11.44 -0.10
CA MET A 142 -11.59 -10.69 -0.10
C MET A 142 -11.78 -9.45 -0.96
N VAL A 143 -11.56 -8.27 -0.38
CA VAL A 143 -11.71 -6.98 -1.05
C VAL A 143 -10.35 -6.29 -1.10
N PRO A 144 -9.90 -5.79 -2.27
CA PRO A 144 -8.68 -4.99 -2.33
C PRO A 144 -8.91 -3.64 -1.61
N THR A 145 -8.04 -3.27 -0.67
CA THR A 145 -8.15 -2.04 0.12
C THR A 145 -6.93 -1.12 0.00
N TRP A 146 -5.87 -1.55 -0.68
CA TRP A 146 -4.69 -0.74 -1.00
C TRP A 146 -4.01 -1.29 -2.27
N PRO A 147 -3.44 -0.45 -3.16
CA PRO A 147 -3.35 1.02 -3.09
C PRO A 147 -4.65 1.73 -3.50
N VAL A 148 -4.87 2.93 -2.94
CA VAL A 148 -6.04 3.79 -3.25
C VAL A 148 -5.99 4.33 -4.69
N ASP A 149 -4.78 4.46 -5.24
CA ASP A 149 -4.50 4.81 -6.63
C ASP A 149 -3.76 3.61 -7.22
N MET A 150 -4.39 2.88 -8.15
CA MET A 150 -3.78 1.73 -8.85
C MET A 150 -2.65 2.25 -9.76
N ARG A 151 -1.53 2.62 -9.16
CA ARG A 151 -0.28 2.92 -9.88
C ARG A 151 0.38 1.61 -10.24
N ILE A 152 -0.16 0.97 -11.26
CA ILE A 152 0.50 -0.14 -11.93
C ILE A 152 1.77 0.43 -12.56
N ARG A 153 2.93 -0.02 -12.08
CA ARG A 153 4.21 0.37 -12.66
C ARG A 153 4.69 -0.75 -13.56
N GLU A 154 4.65 -0.50 -14.85
CA GLU A 154 5.27 -1.35 -15.85
C GLU A 154 6.74 -0.96 -15.96
N VAL A 155 7.61 -1.95 -15.81
CA VAL A 155 9.03 -1.79 -16.11
C VAL A 155 9.26 -2.45 -17.46
N GLU A 156 9.34 -1.61 -18.49
CA GLU A 156 9.70 -2.04 -19.83
C GLU A 156 11.22 -2.29 -19.89
N MET A 157 11.63 -3.45 -20.39
CA MET A 157 13.03 -3.78 -20.63
C MET A 157 13.25 -4.10 -22.10
N THR A 158 14.17 -3.37 -22.73
CA THR A 158 14.36 -3.38 -24.19
C THR A 158 15.56 -4.21 -24.69
N GLU A 159 16.27 -4.91 -23.81
CA GLU A 159 17.52 -5.62 -24.14
C GLU A 159 17.45 -7.13 -23.84
N VAL A 160 18.26 -7.91 -24.60
CA VAL A 160 18.52 -9.35 -24.39
C VAL A 160 18.87 -9.59 -22.91
N ILE A 161 18.06 -10.42 -22.26
CA ILE A 161 17.91 -10.43 -20.80
C ILE A 161 19.07 -11.15 -20.13
N ASP A 162 19.80 -10.41 -19.30
CA ASP A 162 20.51 -10.97 -18.15
C ASP A 162 19.51 -11.17 -17.00
N VAL A 163 19.32 -12.43 -16.58
CA VAL A 163 18.44 -12.80 -15.46
C VAL A 163 18.83 -12.07 -14.17
N HIS A 164 20.11 -11.74 -13.98
CA HIS A 164 20.57 -10.98 -12.80
C HIS A 164 20.08 -9.54 -12.84
N LYS A 165 20.09 -8.90 -14.02
CA LYS A 165 19.57 -7.54 -14.23
C LYS A 165 18.06 -7.50 -13.96
N MET A 166 17.32 -8.49 -14.48
CA MET A 166 15.88 -8.63 -14.19
C MET A 166 15.60 -8.83 -12.71
N ARG A 167 16.33 -9.74 -12.04
CA ARG A 167 16.20 -9.97 -10.60
C ARG A 167 16.41 -8.68 -9.81
N SER A 168 17.50 -7.96 -10.06
CA SER A 168 17.81 -6.71 -9.35
C SER A 168 16.71 -5.65 -9.51
N ILE A 169 16.12 -5.54 -10.71
CA ILE A 169 15.01 -4.63 -10.97
C ILE A 169 13.77 -5.02 -10.17
N VAL A 170 13.41 -6.31 -10.17
CA VAL A 170 12.25 -6.82 -9.42
C VAL A 170 12.46 -6.62 -7.93
N GLU A 171 13.63 -6.96 -7.38
CA GLU A 171 13.96 -6.76 -5.96
C GLU A 171 13.85 -5.28 -5.57
N THR A 172 14.39 -4.38 -6.40
CA THR A 172 14.33 -2.93 -6.18
C THR A 172 12.88 -2.42 -6.17
N GLU A 173 12.05 -2.88 -7.12
CA GLU A 173 10.66 -2.45 -7.18
C GLU A 173 9.83 -3.05 -6.04
N VAL A 174 10.06 -4.31 -5.65
CA VAL A 174 9.43 -4.93 -4.47
C VAL A 174 9.77 -4.16 -3.20
N GLU A 175 11.05 -3.84 -2.97
CA GLU A 175 11.47 -3.04 -1.81
C GLU A 175 10.78 -1.67 -1.79
N ARG A 176 10.69 -1.02 -2.95
CA ARG A 176 10.00 0.25 -3.11
C ARG A 176 8.51 0.15 -2.76
N GLN A 177 7.81 -0.86 -3.28
CA GLN A 177 6.37 -1.06 -3.01
C GLN A 177 6.12 -1.35 -1.53
N ILE A 178 6.94 -2.19 -0.90
CA ILE A 178 6.85 -2.45 0.55
C ILE A 178 7.10 -1.18 1.37
N LYS A 179 8.05 -0.33 0.95
CA LYS A 179 8.31 0.95 1.63
C LYS A 179 7.12 1.90 1.54
N LEU A 180 6.47 1.97 0.37
CA LEU A 180 5.25 2.76 0.17
C LEU A 180 4.10 2.23 1.04
N PHE A 181 3.85 0.93 0.98
CA PHE A 181 2.85 0.27 1.83
C PHE A 181 3.11 0.56 3.32
N SER A 182 4.35 0.37 3.78
CA SER A 182 4.71 0.58 5.18
C SER A 182 4.47 2.02 5.63
N LYS A 183 4.76 2.99 4.76
CA LYS A 183 4.51 4.41 5.00
C LYS A 183 3.01 4.67 5.19
N ASP A 184 2.19 4.18 4.28
CA ASP A 184 0.74 4.39 4.32
C ASP A 184 0.09 3.64 5.51
N TYR A 185 0.54 2.42 5.79
CA TYR A 185 0.09 1.62 6.93
C TYR A 185 0.34 2.33 8.27
N LEU A 186 1.57 2.84 8.46
CA LEU A 186 1.92 3.57 9.68
C LEU A 186 1.19 4.92 9.77
N ARG A 187 0.95 5.59 8.63
CA ARG A 187 0.17 6.83 8.59
C ARG A 187 -1.28 6.62 9.03
N ALA A 188 -1.88 5.50 8.64
CA ALA A 188 -3.23 5.10 9.04
C ALA A 188 -3.28 4.57 10.48
N ASN A 189 -2.17 4.05 11.00
CA ASN A 189 -2.07 3.55 12.38
C ASN A 189 -1.06 4.36 13.20
N PRO A 190 -1.35 5.63 13.53
CA PRO A 190 -0.41 6.46 14.27
C PRO A 190 -0.04 5.82 15.61
N LYS A 191 -0.92 5.09 16.30
CA LYS A 191 -0.57 4.40 17.55
C LYS A 191 0.54 3.34 17.40
N LEU A 192 0.75 2.81 16.18
CA LEU A 192 1.82 1.86 15.86
C LEU A 192 3.13 2.56 15.45
N MET A 193 3.11 3.87 15.15
CA MET A 193 4.34 4.62 14.98
C MET A 193 5.07 4.69 16.31
N HIS A 194 6.17 3.96 16.40
CA HIS A 194 7.01 3.97 17.57
C HIS A 194 7.62 5.35 17.78
N MET A 195 7.70 5.75 19.04
CA MET A 195 8.39 6.99 19.39
C MET A 195 9.88 6.84 19.05
N MET A 196 10.38 7.78 18.27
CA MET A 196 11.79 7.93 17.92
C MET A 196 12.51 8.71 19.01
N ALA A 197 13.79 8.44 19.23
CA ALA A 197 14.64 9.27 20.06
C ALA A 197 15.37 10.30 19.19
N GLY A 198 15.59 11.49 19.74
CA GLY A 198 16.28 12.56 19.04
C GLY A 198 16.65 13.72 19.96
N THR A 199 17.24 14.74 19.36
CA THR A 199 17.72 15.92 20.05
C THR A 199 17.11 17.16 19.40
N ILE A 200 16.51 18.02 20.22
CA ILE A 200 16.04 19.33 19.78
C ILE A 200 17.25 20.19 19.42
N ARG A 201 17.20 20.83 18.26
CA ARG A 201 18.24 21.73 17.76
C ARG A 201 17.67 23.08 17.39
N TYR A 202 18.29 24.15 17.88
CA TYR A 202 18.03 25.49 17.37
C TYR A 202 18.81 25.70 16.07
N LEU A 203 18.15 26.27 15.08
CA LEU A 203 18.68 26.50 13.75
C LEU A 203 18.49 27.97 13.40
N ASP A 204 19.58 28.68 13.20
CA ASP A 204 19.61 30.14 12.98
C ASP A 204 19.31 30.55 11.51
N PHE A 205 18.52 29.75 10.79
CA PHE A 205 18.12 30.10 9.43
C PHE A 205 16.81 30.91 9.46
N GLU A 206 16.73 31.97 8.65
CA GLU A 206 15.49 32.72 8.36
C GLU A 206 14.68 33.19 9.59
N GLY A 207 15.36 33.65 10.63
CA GLY A 207 14.73 34.15 11.86
C GLY A 207 14.64 33.14 12.99
N GLY A 208 15.25 31.96 12.82
CA GLY A 208 15.47 31.00 13.88
C GLY A 208 14.30 30.06 14.12
N PHE A 209 14.55 28.76 14.14
CA PHE A 209 13.53 27.77 14.51
C PHE A 209 14.14 26.58 15.23
N PHE A 210 13.29 25.82 15.92
CA PHE A 210 13.68 24.57 16.57
C PHE A 210 13.28 23.37 15.70
N GLY A 211 14.25 22.53 15.37
CA GLY A 211 14.06 21.25 14.70
C GLY A 211 14.39 20.07 15.62
N ILE A 212 14.06 18.85 15.18
CA ILE A 212 14.44 17.61 15.85
C ILE A 212 15.38 16.81 14.94
N VAL A 213 16.55 16.46 15.43
CA VAL A 213 17.47 15.52 14.76
C VAL A 213 17.30 14.17 15.45
N SER A 214 16.81 13.16 14.71
CA SER A 214 16.66 11.81 15.26
C SER A 214 18.03 11.16 15.49
N ASP A 215 18.07 10.15 16.36
CA ASP A 215 19.30 9.35 16.60
C ASP A 215 19.79 8.62 15.34
N CYS A 216 18.92 8.48 14.34
CA CYS A 216 19.27 7.93 13.03
C CYS A 216 19.75 9.01 12.03
N GLY A 217 19.89 10.26 12.47
CA GLY A 217 20.36 11.38 11.65
C GLY A 217 19.30 12.01 10.74
N GLU A 218 18.02 11.63 10.87
CA GLU A 218 16.95 12.27 10.10
C GLU A 218 16.51 13.60 10.72
N HIS A 219 16.23 14.59 9.89
CA HIS A 219 15.82 15.93 10.31
C HIS A 219 14.31 16.13 10.20
N TYR A 220 13.72 16.66 11.26
CA TYR A 220 12.29 16.91 11.39
C TYR A 220 12.02 18.35 11.76
N ASN A 221 11.20 19.04 10.96
CA ASN A 221 10.76 20.40 11.18
C ASN A 221 9.31 20.39 11.72
N PRO A 222 9.12 20.44 13.05
CA PRO A 222 7.81 20.39 13.68
C PRO A 222 7.07 21.73 13.57
N VAL A 223 5.83 21.70 13.08
CA VAL A 223 4.99 22.91 12.98
C VAL A 223 4.31 23.30 14.31
N ASN A 224 4.28 22.40 15.28
CA ASN A 224 3.54 22.54 16.55
C ASN A 224 4.41 22.19 17.79
N LEU A 225 5.72 22.46 17.76
CA LEU A 225 6.59 22.24 18.92
C LEU A 225 6.23 23.20 20.07
N SER A 226 5.87 22.64 21.24
CA SER A 226 5.55 23.47 22.41
C SER A 226 6.81 24.09 23.03
N ALA A 227 6.66 25.27 23.63
CA ALA A 227 7.76 26.07 24.16
C ALA A 227 8.58 25.36 25.26
N GLU A 228 7.97 24.41 25.98
CA GLU A 228 8.65 23.60 26.99
C GLU A 228 9.73 22.65 26.44
N TYR A 229 9.62 22.28 25.15
CA TYR A 229 10.60 21.47 24.42
C TYR A 229 11.53 22.31 23.54
N ALA A 230 11.26 23.61 23.36
CA ALA A 230 12.07 24.54 22.58
C ALA A 230 13.38 24.93 23.31
N LYS A 231 14.23 23.94 23.58
CA LYS A 231 15.52 24.08 24.23
C LYS A 231 16.56 23.33 23.41
N ASP A 232 17.57 24.06 22.95
CA ASP A 232 18.67 23.45 22.20
C ASP A 232 19.36 22.38 23.05
N GLY A 233 19.65 21.23 22.44
CA GLY A 233 20.28 20.09 23.09
C GLY A 233 19.32 19.20 23.90
N LEU A 234 18.03 19.53 24.00
CA LEU A 234 17.08 18.70 24.76
C LEU A 234 16.89 17.33 24.10
N ARG A 235 17.14 16.27 24.86
CA ARG A 235 16.84 14.89 24.45
C ARG A 235 15.35 14.61 24.60
N VAL A 236 14.75 14.08 23.55
CA VAL A 236 13.33 13.81 23.50
C VAL A 236 13.05 12.45 22.88
N ARG A 237 11.95 11.85 23.30
CA ARG A 237 11.29 10.79 22.57
C ARG A 237 10.04 11.36 21.93
N PHE A 238 9.85 11.15 20.63
CA PHE A 238 8.82 11.84 19.88
C PHE A 238 8.22 10.97 18.78
N GLN A 239 6.99 11.29 18.44
CA GLN A 239 6.23 10.68 17.37
C GLN A 239 5.65 11.79 16.50
N VAL A 240 5.75 11.62 15.19
CA VAL A 240 5.43 12.67 14.22
C VAL A 240 4.60 12.13 13.07
N LYS A 241 3.75 12.98 12.51
CA LYS A 241 2.99 12.76 11.29
C LYS A 241 3.51 13.70 10.21
N GLU A 242 3.93 13.17 9.08
CA GLU A 242 4.33 13.99 7.92
C GLU A 242 3.11 14.68 7.33
N ILE A 243 3.22 15.99 7.10
CA ILE A 243 2.15 16.80 6.52
C ILE A 243 2.59 17.37 5.18
N ALA A 244 1.68 17.32 4.19
CA ALA A 244 1.96 17.87 2.87
C ALA A 244 2.09 19.39 2.94
N GLN A 245 3.06 19.93 2.20
CA GLN A 245 3.24 21.38 2.03
C GLN A 245 1.96 21.98 1.44
N THR A 246 1.14 22.59 2.27
CA THR A 246 0.05 23.44 1.78
C THR A 246 0.63 24.83 1.63
N ALA A 247 0.26 25.54 0.55
CA ALA A 247 0.79 26.85 0.13
C ALA A 247 0.80 27.97 1.20
N ARG A 248 0.26 27.72 2.40
CA ARG A 248 0.30 28.63 3.56
C ARG A 248 1.54 28.48 4.44
N HIS A 249 2.35 27.44 4.28
CA HIS A 249 3.60 27.27 5.07
C HIS A 249 4.85 27.35 4.17
N ARG A 250 5.35 28.59 4.06
CA ARG A 250 6.68 29.07 3.68
C ARG A 250 7.58 28.12 2.87
N VAL A 251 7.83 28.57 1.64
CA VAL A 251 8.62 27.97 0.54
C VAL A 251 10.13 27.82 0.83
N ALA A 252 10.65 28.22 2.01
CA ALA A 252 12.10 28.28 2.25
C ALA A 252 12.64 27.39 3.40
N ILE A 253 11.86 27.12 4.46
CA ILE A 253 12.25 26.24 5.60
C ILE A 253 12.21 24.74 5.22
N ALA A 254 11.55 24.41 4.11
CA ALA A 254 11.37 23.04 3.61
C ALA A 254 12.67 22.33 3.18
N ARG A 255 13.84 23.00 3.19
CA ARG A 255 15.11 22.41 2.77
C ARG A 255 15.90 21.73 3.90
N TRP A 256 15.63 22.00 5.17
CA TRP A 256 16.42 21.43 6.27
C TRP A 256 15.94 20.04 6.73
N GLY A 257 14.63 19.78 6.71
CA GLY A 257 14.06 18.54 7.22
C GLY A 257 12.59 18.34 6.84
N LYS A 258 12.07 17.15 7.14
CA LYS A 258 10.68 16.76 6.86
C LYS A 258 9.73 17.64 7.68
N ILE A 259 8.76 18.29 7.04
CA ILE A 259 7.74 19.08 7.75
C ILE A 259 6.76 18.11 8.40
N VAL A 260 6.62 18.22 9.71
CA VAL A 260 5.84 17.27 10.50
C VAL A 260 4.99 17.95 11.57
N GLU A 261 3.91 17.27 11.95
CA GLU A 261 3.15 17.55 13.16
C GLU A 261 3.56 16.56 14.25
N ILE A 262 3.90 17.06 15.44
CA ILE A 262 4.18 16.22 16.61
C ILE A 262 2.86 15.66 17.12
N VAL A 263 2.78 14.33 17.14
CA VAL A 263 1.66 13.56 17.69
C VAL A 263 1.87 13.30 19.18
N LYS A 264 3.12 13.02 19.57
CA LYS A 264 3.50 12.78 20.97
C LYS A 264 4.96 13.18 21.16
N ILE A 265 5.29 13.78 22.30
CA ILE A 265 6.66 14.11 22.67
C ILE A 265 6.83 14.04 24.19
N GLU A 266 7.95 13.51 24.64
CA GLU A 266 8.33 13.39 26.04
C GLU A 266 9.84 13.63 26.21
N LYS A 267 10.27 14.11 27.37
CA LYS A 267 11.69 14.27 27.70
C LYS A 267 12.29 12.89 28.01
N LEU A 268 13.52 12.68 27.57
CA LEU A 268 14.33 11.51 27.96
C LEU A 268 15.11 11.78 29.24
#